data_AF-A0A8T0XMG9-F1
#
_entry.id   AF-A0A8T0XMG9-F1
#
_cell.length_a   1.000
_cell.length_b   1.000
_cell.length_c   1.000
_cell.angle_alpha   90.00
_cell.angle_beta   90.00
_cell.angle_gamma   90.00
#
_symmetry.space_group_name_H-M   'P 1'
#
loop_
_entity.id
_entity.type
_entity.pdbx_description
1 polymer ?
#
loop_
_entity_poly.entity_id
_entity_poly.type
_entity_poly.pdbx_seq_one_letter_code
_entity_poly.pdbx_strand_id
1 'polypeptide(L)'
;MSYASLLESKNKLRKANEIFHLGISRKAKPLEKLEAVYRTFLRRSTKKSEHAEQDDTTDDLPIRSFGTNLKRDENRNQQADNSHLGRPRALQRIDVNKPLSVYKDEKSLPNQGIDSTRNKENMSWRTLGTQADRNKENNMMPAKWTCHKVPQKLGARGAVQPTRATSIEVFVDEECAQEPARKVPKSPNPSVLKLRQATSKSIKKETELLKENPLRNFPLSSLR
;
A
#
# COMPACT_ATOMS: atom_id res chain seq x y z
N MET A 1 -14.32 -19.81 14.03
CA MET A 1 -14.67 -19.74 12.60
C MET A 1 -13.88 -18.63 11.89
N SER A 2 -14.12 -17.35 12.20
CA SER A 2 -13.46 -16.20 11.53
C SER A 2 -11.92 -16.29 11.48
N TYR A 3 -11.29 -16.65 12.59
CA TYR A 3 -9.84 -16.78 12.65
C TYR A 3 -9.29 -17.86 11.71
N ALA A 4 -9.98 -19.00 11.58
CA ALA A 4 -9.59 -20.05 10.64
C ALA A 4 -9.74 -19.59 9.18
N SER A 5 -10.79 -18.83 8.86
CA SER A 5 -10.98 -18.24 7.52
C SER A 5 -9.86 -17.23 7.17
N LEU A 6 -9.39 -16.44 8.14
CA LEU A 6 -8.23 -15.56 7.95
C LEU A 6 -6.94 -16.34 7.66
N LEU A 7 -6.77 -17.50 8.29
CA LEU A 7 -5.62 -18.37 8.03
C LEU A 7 -5.73 -19.02 6.65
N GLU A 8 -6.93 -19.44 6.25
CA GLU A 8 -7.21 -19.96 4.90
C GLU A 8 -6.89 -18.92 3.81
N SER A 9 -7.28 -17.65 4.00
CA SER A 9 -6.98 -16.58 3.03
C SER A 9 -5.49 -16.25 2.93
N LYS A 10 -4.72 -16.54 3.99
CA LYS A 10 -3.25 -16.43 4.02
C LYS A 10 -2.54 -17.69 3.53
N ASN A 11 -3.26 -18.63 2.92
CA ASN A 11 -2.77 -19.93 2.47
C ASN A 11 -2.14 -20.79 3.60
N LYS A 12 -2.56 -20.58 4.85
CA LYS A 12 -2.09 -21.33 6.03
C LYS A 12 -3.07 -22.45 6.39
N LEU A 13 -3.29 -23.39 5.46
CA LEU A 13 -4.33 -24.42 5.56
C LEU A 13 -4.17 -25.34 6.78
N ARG A 14 -2.93 -25.79 7.08
CA ARG A 14 -2.64 -26.63 8.26
C ARG A 14 -3.07 -25.98 9.57
N LYS A 15 -2.70 -24.72 9.77
CA LYS A 15 -3.08 -23.94 10.96
C LYS A 15 -4.58 -23.67 11.03
N ALA A 16 -5.21 -23.42 9.88
CA ALA A 16 -6.67 -23.28 9.83
C ALA A 16 -7.36 -24.57 10.30
N ASN A 17 -6.86 -25.73 9.88
CA ASN A 17 -7.36 -27.04 10.29
C ASN A 17 -7.24 -27.26 11.81
N GLU A 18 -6.07 -26.98 12.39
CA GLU A 18 -5.83 -27.06 13.83
C GLU A 18 -6.84 -26.21 14.64
N ILE A 19 -7.15 -25.01 14.18
CA ILE A 19 -8.12 -24.13 14.83
C ILE A 19 -9.54 -24.68 14.76
N PHE A 20 -9.93 -25.30 13.64
CA PHE A 20 -11.23 -25.98 13.55
C PHE A 20 -11.31 -27.17 14.51
N HIS A 21 -10.29 -28.04 14.51
CA HIS A 21 -10.20 -29.14 15.46
C HIS A 21 -10.25 -28.66 16.91
N LEU A 22 -9.50 -27.62 17.26
CA LEU A 22 -9.52 -27.03 18.59
C LEU A 22 -10.92 -26.56 19.00
N GLY A 23 -11.64 -25.91 18.08
CA GLY A 23 -13.01 -25.45 18.33
C GLY A 23 -13.99 -26.61 18.54
N ILE A 24 -13.86 -27.67 17.74
CA ILE A 24 -14.70 -28.89 17.84
C ILE A 24 -14.40 -29.62 19.15
N SER A 25 -13.13 -29.82 19.49
CA SER A 25 -12.71 -30.45 20.76
C SER A 25 -13.20 -29.68 21.98
N ARG A 26 -13.26 -28.34 21.90
CA ARG A 26 -13.82 -27.47 22.95
C ARG A 26 -15.34 -27.38 22.93
N LYS A 27 -16.02 -28.05 22.00
CA LYS A 27 -17.48 -27.98 21.81
C LYS A 27 -17.99 -26.53 21.73
N ALA A 28 -17.28 -25.69 20.99
CA ALA A 28 -17.59 -24.27 20.87
C ALA A 28 -18.98 -24.07 20.23
N LYS A 29 -19.84 -23.28 20.86
CA LYS A 29 -21.19 -22.98 20.35
C LYS A 29 -21.13 -21.85 19.31
N PRO A 30 -21.89 -21.90 18.21
CA PRO A 30 -22.77 -22.99 17.76
C PRO A 30 -22.01 -24.14 17.06
N LEU A 31 -22.10 -25.35 17.59
CA LEU A 31 -21.29 -26.51 17.16
C LEU A 31 -21.66 -26.98 15.75
N GLU A 32 -22.96 -27.12 15.46
CA GLU A 32 -23.43 -27.54 14.14
C GLU A 32 -22.94 -26.61 13.02
N LYS A 33 -23.01 -25.30 13.26
CA LYS A 33 -22.48 -24.30 12.34
C LYS A 33 -20.97 -24.40 12.20
N LEU A 34 -20.24 -24.67 13.29
CA LEU A 34 -18.79 -24.87 13.26
C LEU A 34 -18.42 -26.06 12.37
N GLU A 35 -19.11 -27.20 12.54
CA GLU A 35 -18.89 -28.40 11.72
C GLU A 35 -19.28 -28.18 10.25
N ALA A 36 -20.40 -27.51 9.99
CA ALA A 36 -20.81 -27.16 8.64
C ALA A 36 -19.74 -26.30 7.93
N VAL A 37 -19.25 -25.25 8.61
CA VAL A 37 -18.18 -24.41 8.08
C VAL A 37 -16.90 -25.20 7.88
N TYR A 38 -16.55 -26.10 8.80
CA TYR A 38 -15.38 -26.97 8.69
C TYR A 38 -15.46 -27.90 7.45
N ARG A 39 -16.61 -28.52 7.19
CA ARG A 39 -16.84 -29.32 5.97
C ARG A 39 -16.68 -28.49 4.70
N THR A 40 -17.17 -27.24 4.70
CA THR A 40 -16.96 -26.34 3.55
C THR A 40 -15.49 -25.96 3.37
N PHE A 41 -14.75 -25.78 4.46
CA PHE A 41 -13.31 -25.52 4.43
C PHE A 41 -12.55 -26.68 3.78
N LEU A 42 -12.81 -27.92 4.21
CA LEU A 42 -12.17 -29.12 3.63
C LEU A 42 -12.38 -29.21 2.12
N ARG A 43 -13.61 -28.94 1.66
CA ARG A 43 -13.93 -28.92 0.23
C ARG A 43 -13.19 -27.82 -0.54
N ARG A 44 -12.95 -26.65 0.07
CA ARG A 44 -12.19 -25.56 -0.57
C ARG A 44 -10.70 -25.85 -0.60
N SER A 45 -10.16 -26.44 0.45
CA SER A 45 -8.72 -26.75 0.54
C SER A 45 -8.28 -27.81 -0.47
N THR A 46 -9.12 -28.82 -0.76
CA THR A 46 -8.78 -29.85 -1.75
C THR A 46 -8.84 -29.31 -3.18
N LYS A 47 -9.89 -28.56 -3.54
CA LYS A 47 -10.03 -27.96 -4.88
C LYS A 47 -8.91 -27.00 -5.27
N LYS A 48 -8.37 -26.25 -4.31
CA LYS A 48 -7.24 -25.35 -4.56
C LYS A 48 -5.94 -26.08 -4.89
N SER A 49 -5.76 -27.30 -4.38
CA SER A 49 -4.59 -28.13 -4.66
C SER A 49 -4.59 -28.62 -6.10
N GLU A 50 -5.75 -28.98 -6.64
CA GLU A 50 -5.90 -29.52 -8.01
C GLU A 50 -5.58 -28.47 -9.08
N HIS A 51 -5.88 -27.20 -8.80
CA HIS A 51 -5.71 -26.12 -9.77
C HIS A 51 -4.26 -25.59 -9.86
N ALA A 52 -3.41 -25.89 -8.86
CA ALA A 52 -2.02 -25.44 -8.83
C ALA A 52 -1.10 -26.24 -9.77
N GLU A 53 -1.53 -27.43 -10.21
CA GLU A 53 -0.72 -28.34 -11.03
C GLU A 53 -0.86 -28.08 -12.55
N GLN A 54 -1.63 -27.07 -12.96
CA GLN A 54 -2.03 -26.90 -14.37
C GLN A 54 -1.48 -25.63 -15.04
N ASP A 55 -0.74 -24.79 -14.31
CA ASP A 55 -0.24 -23.50 -14.80
C ASP A 55 1.30 -23.49 -14.76
N ASP A 56 1.90 -24.43 -15.49
CA ASP A 56 3.35 -24.53 -15.68
C ASP A 56 3.71 -23.95 -17.07
N THR A 57 3.26 -22.72 -17.33
CA THR A 57 3.82 -21.92 -18.42
C THR A 57 5.14 -21.35 -17.92
N THR A 58 6.24 -21.98 -18.31
CA THR A 58 7.60 -21.49 -18.06
C THR A 58 7.79 -20.12 -18.70
N ASP A 59 7.57 -19.06 -17.93
CA ASP A 59 7.98 -17.72 -18.31
C ASP A 59 9.52 -17.66 -18.31
N ASP A 60 10.11 -17.57 -19.51
CA ASP A 60 11.57 -17.47 -19.77
C ASP A 60 12.20 -16.13 -19.27
N LEU A 61 11.58 -15.46 -18.30
CA LEU A 61 12.08 -14.22 -17.74
C LEU A 61 13.20 -14.49 -16.72
N PRO A 62 14.25 -13.64 -16.66
CA PRO A 62 15.33 -13.81 -15.72
C PRO A 62 14.84 -13.74 -14.27
N ILE A 63 14.98 -14.86 -13.55
CA ILE A 63 14.62 -14.98 -12.15
C ILE A 63 15.58 -14.14 -11.30
N ARG A 64 15.04 -13.29 -10.44
CA ARG A 64 15.82 -12.46 -9.51
C ARG A 64 16.66 -13.34 -8.58
N SER A 65 17.98 -13.19 -8.66
CA SER A 65 18.92 -13.85 -7.76
C SER A 65 18.98 -13.16 -6.38
N PHE A 66 19.03 -13.95 -5.32
CA PHE A 66 19.15 -13.44 -3.95
C PHE A 66 20.62 -13.11 -3.62
N GLY A 67 20.88 -11.92 -3.10
CA GLY A 67 22.22 -11.52 -2.65
C GLY A 67 23.22 -11.18 -3.77
N THR A 68 22.77 -11.06 -5.02
CA THR A 68 23.66 -10.66 -6.13
C THR A 68 24.05 -9.19 -6.00
N ASN A 69 25.35 -8.94 -5.96
CA ASN A 69 25.92 -7.61 -6.03
C ASN A 69 25.90 -7.16 -7.50
N LEU A 70 24.95 -6.30 -7.85
CA LEU A 70 24.97 -5.61 -9.14
C LEU A 70 26.07 -4.55 -9.07
N LYS A 71 27.21 -4.80 -9.73
CA LYS A 71 28.13 -3.72 -10.06
C LYS A 71 27.39 -2.83 -11.05
N ARG A 72 27.16 -1.59 -10.68
CA ARG A 72 26.58 -0.57 -11.56
C ARG A 72 27.49 -0.44 -12.77
N ASP A 73 26.99 -0.75 -13.96
CA ASP A 73 27.73 -0.65 -15.21
C ASP A 73 28.42 0.71 -15.36
N GLU A 74 29.64 0.70 -15.91
CA GLU A 74 30.61 1.80 -15.99
C GLU A 74 30.20 2.97 -16.91
N ASN A 75 28.92 3.12 -17.29
CA ASN A 75 28.48 4.12 -18.28
C ASN A 75 27.61 5.26 -17.72
N ARG A 76 27.74 5.60 -16.43
CA ARG A 76 27.16 6.82 -15.89
C ARG A 76 28.25 7.70 -15.28
N ASN A 77 28.66 8.70 -16.05
CA ASN A 77 29.54 9.80 -15.67
C ASN A 77 29.46 10.13 -14.17
N GLN A 78 30.60 9.94 -13.51
CA GLN A 78 31.12 10.63 -12.32
C GLN A 78 30.08 11.38 -11.47
N GLN A 79 29.62 10.74 -10.39
CA GLN A 79 29.51 11.34 -9.04
C GLN A 79 28.82 10.34 -8.11
N ALA A 80 29.64 9.52 -7.43
CA ALA A 80 29.43 9.02 -6.07
C ALA A 80 30.58 8.06 -5.74
N ASP A 81 31.78 8.60 -5.53
CA ASP A 81 32.80 7.92 -4.73
C ASP A 81 32.25 7.83 -3.30
N ASN A 82 31.48 6.78 -2.99
CA ASN A 82 31.15 6.31 -1.65
C ASN A 82 30.35 4.99 -1.71
N SER A 83 30.81 3.99 -2.46
CA SER A 83 30.40 2.61 -2.19
C SER A 83 31.34 2.01 -1.13
N HIS A 84 31.08 2.34 0.13
CA HIS A 84 31.71 1.68 1.28
C HIS A 84 31.14 0.26 1.44
N LEU A 85 31.40 -0.63 0.47
CA LEU A 85 31.43 -2.06 0.75
C LEU A 85 32.83 -2.36 1.29
N GLY A 86 33.02 -2.02 2.56
CA GLY A 86 34.24 -2.33 3.30
C GLY A 86 34.56 -3.81 3.18
N ARG A 87 35.79 -4.10 2.73
CA ARG A 87 36.40 -5.43 2.83
C ARG A 87 36.16 -5.97 4.24
N PRO A 88 35.62 -7.18 4.44
CA PRO A 88 35.40 -7.69 5.77
C PRO A 88 36.75 -7.78 6.48
N ARG A 89 36.97 -6.94 7.50
CA ARG A 89 37.98 -7.24 8.50
C ARG A 89 37.48 -8.48 9.22
N ALA A 90 38.27 -9.54 9.22
CA ALA A 90 37.98 -10.73 10.01
C ALA A 90 37.85 -10.27 11.48
N LEU A 91 36.61 -10.20 11.98
CA LEU A 91 36.36 -9.92 13.38
C LEU A 91 36.95 -11.10 14.15
N GLN A 92 38.03 -10.83 14.89
CA GLN A 92 38.59 -11.80 15.81
C GLN A 92 37.49 -12.17 16.80
N ARG A 93 37.26 -13.47 16.95
CA ARG A 93 36.22 -14.01 17.82
C ARG A 93 36.65 -13.75 19.27
N ILE A 94 36.05 -12.74 19.91
CA ILE A 94 36.31 -12.40 21.32
C ILE A 94 35.49 -13.36 22.19
N ASP A 95 35.86 -14.65 22.19
CA ASP A 95 35.23 -15.65 23.04
C ASP A 95 35.93 -15.64 24.41
N VAL A 96 35.56 -14.68 25.27
CA VAL A 96 36.07 -14.59 26.66
C VAL A 96 35.30 -15.53 27.61
N ASN A 97 34.16 -16.09 27.17
CA ASN A 97 33.28 -16.92 27.99
C ASN A 97 33.02 -18.31 27.38
N LYS A 98 32.80 -19.33 28.23
CA LYS A 98 32.46 -20.69 27.81
C LYS A 98 31.11 -20.68 27.05
N PRO A 99 31.03 -21.22 25.82
CA PRO A 99 29.80 -21.24 25.06
C PRO A 99 28.77 -22.19 25.70
N LEU A 100 27.50 -21.76 25.71
CA LEU A 100 26.37 -22.61 26.08
C LEU A 100 25.96 -23.45 24.86
N SER A 101 25.69 -24.74 25.07
CA SER A 101 25.15 -25.60 24.02
C SER A 101 23.68 -25.23 23.76
N VAL A 102 23.35 -24.98 22.50
CA VAL A 102 21.97 -24.79 22.07
C VAL A 102 21.30 -26.17 22.01
N TYR A 103 20.12 -26.30 22.62
CA TYR A 103 19.34 -27.54 22.58
C TYR A 103 19.06 -27.94 21.13
N LYS A 104 19.49 -29.15 20.77
CA LYS A 104 19.22 -29.75 19.46
C LYS A 104 18.10 -30.78 19.61
N ASP A 105 16.97 -30.46 19.03
CA ASP A 105 15.79 -31.32 19.06
C ASP A 105 15.88 -32.38 17.95
N GLU A 106 16.75 -33.38 18.13
CA GLU A 106 16.91 -34.48 17.15
C GLU A 106 15.85 -35.58 17.28
N LYS A 107 15.08 -35.58 18.38
CA LYS A 107 14.09 -36.64 18.70
C LYS A 107 12.65 -36.15 18.76
N SER A 108 12.35 -34.96 18.27
CA SER A 108 10.97 -34.57 17.99
C SER A 108 10.40 -35.49 16.91
N LEU A 109 9.63 -36.50 17.33
CA LEU A 109 8.68 -37.17 16.44
C LEU A 109 7.89 -36.08 15.69
N PRO A 110 7.52 -36.27 14.41
CA PRO A 110 6.92 -35.23 13.57
C PRO A 110 5.63 -34.60 14.12
N ASN A 111 5.07 -35.13 15.22
CA ASN A 111 3.88 -34.66 15.92
C ASN A 111 4.13 -34.12 17.34
N GLN A 112 5.39 -33.97 17.79
CA GLN A 112 5.73 -33.52 19.15
C GLN A 112 6.44 -32.17 19.20
N GLY A 113 6.39 -31.38 18.13
CA GLY A 113 6.97 -30.04 18.12
C GLY A 113 6.22 -29.09 19.05
N ILE A 114 6.81 -28.81 20.22
CA ILE A 114 6.64 -27.60 21.08
C ILE A 114 5.22 -27.24 21.59
N ASP A 115 4.14 -27.68 20.96
CA ASP A 115 2.78 -27.20 21.21
C ASP A 115 2.09 -27.94 22.36
N SER A 116 2.49 -29.19 22.66
CA SER A 116 1.86 -29.96 23.74
C SER A 116 2.33 -29.53 25.14
N THR A 117 3.59 -29.10 25.29
CA THR A 117 4.18 -28.80 26.61
C THR A 117 4.09 -27.32 27.02
N ARG A 118 3.79 -26.41 26.07
CA ARG A 118 3.65 -24.97 26.35
C ARG A 118 2.23 -24.53 26.66
N ASN A 119 1.25 -25.42 26.53
CA ASN A 119 -0.16 -25.15 26.79
C ASN A 119 -0.48 -25.26 28.28
N LYS A 120 0.24 -24.48 29.10
CA LYS A 120 -0.04 -24.35 30.54
C LYS A 120 -0.31 -22.88 30.87
N GLU A 121 -1.49 -22.44 30.43
CA GLU A 121 -2.41 -21.46 31.05
C GLU A 121 -1.94 -20.06 31.48
N ASN A 122 -0.64 -19.70 31.52
CA ASN A 122 -0.21 -18.54 32.33
C ASN A 122 0.57 -17.43 31.63
N MET A 123 0.44 -17.24 30.31
CA MET A 123 0.88 -16.00 29.66
C MET A 123 -0.12 -15.53 28.61
N SER A 124 -1.25 -15.00 29.07
CA SER A 124 -2.13 -14.22 28.21
C SER A 124 -1.48 -12.88 27.91
N TRP A 125 -1.16 -12.60 26.64
CA TRP A 125 -0.92 -11.23 26.18
C TRP A 125 -2.19 -10.42 26.42
N ARG A 126 -2.26 -9.69 27.55
CA ARG A 126 -3.48 -8.97 27.97
C ARG A 126 -3.81 -7.79 27.06
N THR A 127 -2.79 -7.21 26.44
CA THR A 127 -2.91 -6.07 25.53
C THR A 127 -2.39 -6.48 24.16
N LEU A 128 -3.28 -6.59 23.18
CA LEU A 128 -2.91 -6.70 21.78
C LEU A 128 -2.82 -5.28 21.21
N GLY A 129 -1.64 -4.85 20.75
CA GLY A 129 -1.50 -3.58 20.04
C GLY A 129 -2.39 -3.54 18.78
N THR A 130 -2.78 -2.35 18.34
CA THR A 130 -3.58 -2.17 17.11
C THR A 130 -2.71 -2.43 15.87
N GLN A 131 -3.33 -2.57 14.69
CA GLN A 131 -2.58 -2.65 13.44
C GLN A 131 -1.80 -1.36 13.16
N ALA A 132 -2.35 -0.21 13.56
CA ALA A 132 -1.67 1.09 13.44
C ALA A 132 -0.40 1.13 14.31
N ASP A 133 -0.46 0.64 15.55
CA ASP A 133 0.70 0.60 16.44
C ASP A 133 1.84 -0.26 15.89
N ARG A 134 1.50 -1.38 15.23
CA ARG A 134 2.48 -2.26 14.59
C ARG A 134 3.11 -1.65 13.34
N ASN A 135 2.35 -0.84 12.61
CA ASN A 135 2.77 -0.28 11.32
C ASN A 135 3.24 1.18 11.41
N LYS A 136 3.34 1.75 12.62
CA LYS A 136 3.71 3.16 12.82
C LYS A 136 5.09 3.53 12.26
N GLU A 137 6.00 2.55 12.16
CA GLU A 137 7.34 2.74 11.58
C GLU A 137 7.37 2.49 10.07
N ASN A 138 6.40 1.72 9.55
CA ASN A 138 6.25 1.48 8.11
C ASN A 138 5.52 2.63 7.41
N ASN A 139 4.65 3.33 8.13
CA ASN A 139 3.83 4.42 7.61
C ASN A 139 4.26 5.75 8.24
N MET A 140 4.87 6.62 7.44
CA MET A 140 5.15 7.98 7.87
C MET A 140 3.84 8.75 8.06
N MET A 141 3.68 9.39 9.22
CA MET A 141 2.53 10.27 9.47
C MET A 141 2.62 11.52 8.59
N PRO A 142 1.53 11.92 7.90
CA PRO A 142 1.54 13.13 7.10
C PRO A 142 1.91 14.35 7.92
N ALA A 143 2.99 15.04 7.56
CA ALA A 143 3.34 16.33 8.14
C ALA A 143 2.58 17.46 7.41
N LYS A 144 2.20 18.51 8.14
CA LYS A 144 1.67 19.74 7.53
C LYS A 144 2.72 20.28 6.56
N TRP A 145 2.29 20.74 5.39
CA TRP A 145 3.17 21.45 4.47
C TRP A 145 3.68 22.70 5.18
N THR A 146 4.97 22.74 5.49
CA THR A 146 5.61 23.95 5.97
C THR A 146 5.73 24.88 4.77
N CYS A 147 4.72 25.74 4.58
CA CYS A 147 4.89 26.88 3.69
C CYS A 147 6.01 27.73 4.29
N HIS A 148 7.23 27.53 3.79
CA HIS A 148 8.33 28.42 4.09
C HIS A 148 7.94 29.78 3.50
N LYS A 149 7.38 30.64 4.34
CA LYS A 149 6.99 31.99 3.96
C LYS A 149 8.30 32.75 3.78
N VAL A 150 8.81 32.77 2.54
CA VAL A 150 10.00 33.53 2.18
C VAL A 150 9.76 34.97 2.63
N PRO A 151 10.56 35.51 3.58
CA PRO A 151 10.39 36.88 4.02
C PRO A 151 10.63 37.78 2.82
N GLN A 152 9.58 38.46 2.36
CA GLN A 152 9.74 39.51 1.37
C GLN A 152 10.53 40.63 2.06
N LYS A 153 11.77 40.85 1.64
CA LYS A 153 12.60 41.94 2.15
C LYS A 153 11.93 43.28 1.79
N LEU A 154 11.14 43.82 2.71
CA LEU A 154 10.72 45.22 2.69
C LEU A 154 11.90 46.04 3.21
N GLY A 155 12.84 46.36 2.32
CA GLY A 155 14.00 47.17 2.69
C GLY A 155 14.76 47.67 1.47
N ALA A 156 14.79 49.00 1.33
CA ALA A 156 15.62 49.80 0.44
C ALA A 156 15.24 49.87 -1.05
N ARG A 157 14.11 50.52 -1.36
CA ARG A 157 14.10 51.53 -2.43
C ARG A 157 13.35 52.75 -1.92
N GLY A 158 14.06 53.88 -1.91
CA GLY A 158 13.52 55.17 -1.46
C GLY A 158 12.30 55.59 -2.28
N ALA A 159 11.53 56.49 -1.66
CA ALA A 159 10.41 57.24 -2.21
C ALA A 159 10.34 57.27 -3.76
N VAL A 160 9.55 56.39 -4.35
CA VAL A 160 8.97 56.56 -5.68
C VAL A 160 7.48 56.28 -5.55
N GLN A 161 6.67 57.19 -6.09
CA GLN A 161 5.22 57.16 -6.04
C GLN A 161 4.63 55.81 -6.51
N PRO A 162 3.41 55.44 -6.05
CA PRO A 162 2.74 54.24 -6.53
C PRO A 162 2.30 54.45 -7.98
N THR A 163 3.18 54.19 -8.94
CA THR A 163 2.74 53.95 -10.32
C THR A 163 1.90 52.68 -10.28
N ARG A 164 0.62 52.83 -10.64
CA ARG A 164 -0.37 51.76 -10.78
C ARG A 164 0.30 50.47 -11.25
N ALA A 165 0.08 49.40 -10.50
CA ALA A 165 0.50 48.06 -10.87
C ALA A 165 0.10 47.82 -12.34
N THR A 166 1.09 47.60 -13.21
CA THR A 166 0.88 47.09 -14.55
C THR A 166 0.28 45.69 -14.39
N SER A 167 -1.04 45.59 -14.49
CA SER A 167 -1.72 44.29 -14.57
C SER A 167 -1.13 43.53 -15.75
N ILE A 168 -0.77 42.26 -15.53
CA ILE A 168 -0.36 41.37 -16.62
C ILE A 168 -1.46 41.38 -17.67
N GLU A 169 -1.09 41.62 -18.93
CA GLU A 169 -2.01 41.52 -20.05
C GLU A 169 -2.44 40.06 -20.19
N VAL A 170 -3.72 39.80 -19.89
CA VAL A 170 -4.31 38.47 -20.06
C VAL A 170 -4.68 38.35 -21.53
N PHE A 171 -3.93 37.53 -22.27
CA PHE A 171 -4.29 37.16 -23.63
C PHE A 171 -5.53 36.26 -23.57
N VAL A 172 -6.58 36.66 -24.28
CA VAL A 172 -7.83 35.89 -24.42
C VAL A 172 -7.85 35.36 -25.86
N ASP A 173 -7.81 34.04 -26.02
CA ASP A 173 -7.88 33.40 -27.33
C ASP A 173 -9.21 33.78 -28.05
N GLU A 174 -9.16 34.00 -29.37
CA GLU A 174 -10.31 34.51 -30.16
C GLU A 174 -11.58 33.65 -30.03
N GLU A 175 -11.44 32.35 -29.76
CA GLU A 175 -12.54 31.43 -29.49
C GLU A 175 -13.32 31.81 -28.22
N CYS A 176 -12.63 32.38 -27.22
CA CYS A 176 -13.22 32.80 -25.94
C CYS A 176 -13.84 34.21 -25.99
N ALA A 177 -13.56 34.99 -27.04
CA ALA A 177 -14.13 36.33 -27.24
C ALA A 177 -15.56 36.32 -27.82
N GLN A 178 -15.97 35.22 -28.45
CA GLN A 178 -17.30 35.08 -29.07
C GLN A 178 -18.42 34.75 -28.06
N GLU A 179 -18.07 34.27 -26.86
CA GLU A 179 -19.02 34.04 -25.78
C GLU A 179 -19.33 35.36 -25.04
N PRO A 180 -20.58 35.85 -25.01
CA PRO A 180 -20.89 37.07 -24.30
C PRO A 180 -20.61 36.91 -22.80
N ALA A 181 -19.76 37.78 -22.27
CA ALA A 181 -19.41 37.83 -20.86
C ALA A 181 -20.68 37.86 -20.00
N ARG A 182 -20.96 36.75 -19.31
CA ARG A 182 -22.07 36.68 -18.34
C ARG A 182 -21.81 37.71 -17.26
N LYS A 183 -22.71 38.69 -17.11
CA LYS A 183 -22.65 39.69 -16.03
C LYS A 183 -22.79 38.97 -14.69
N VAL A 184 -21.67 38.64 -14.06
CA VAL A 184 -21.64 38.16 -12.68
C VAL A 184 -21.67 39.39 -11.78
N PRO A 185 -22.67 39.53 -10.88
CA PRO A 185 -22.69 40.62 -9.92
C PRO A 185 -21.44 40.54 -9.03
N LYS A 186 -20.72 41.66 -8.90
CA LYS A 186 -19.56 41.80 -8.02
C LYS A 186 -20.02 41.70 -6.57
N SER A 187 -20.16 40.48 -6.05
CA SER A 187 -20.28 40.25 -4.61
C SER A 187 -18.88 40.17 -3.98
N PRO A 188 -18.66 40.71 -2.77
CA PRO A 188 -17.33 40.75 -2.13
C PRO A 188 -16.73 39.38 -1.81
N ASN A 189 -17.54 38.31 -1.90
CA ASN A 189 -17.15 36.94 -1.61
C ASN A 189 -17.37 36.07 -2.85
N PRO A 190 -16.33 35.63 -3.58
CA PRO A 190 -16.49 34.66 -4.66
C PRO A 190 -16.82 33.29 -4.04
N SER A 191 -18.11 33.01 -3.88
CA SER A 191 -18.59 31.72 -3.39
C SER A 191 -18.28 30.62 -4.41
N VAL A 192 -17.27 29.81 -4.11
CA VAL A 192 -16.83 28.59 -4.83
C VAL A 192 -17.96 27.58 -5.08
N LEU A 193 -19.13 27.76 -4.45
CA LEU A 193 -20.27 26.85 -4.52
C LEU A 193 -21.11 26.99 -5.81
N LYS A 194 -21.07 28.13 -6.51
CA LYS A 194 -21.92 28.31 -7.72
C LYS A 194 -21.38 27.59 -8.96
N LEU A 195 -20.08 27.34 -9.04
CA LEU A 195 -19.47 26.64 -10.18
C LEU A 195 -19.95 25.18 -10.28
N ARG A 196 -20.21 24.53 -9.13
CA ARG A 196 -20.64 23.12 -9.07
C ARG A 196 -22.08 22.89 -9.58
N GLN A 197 -22.95 23.89 -9.49
CA GLN A 197 -24.36 23.74 -9.89
C GLN A 197 -24.58 23.83 -11.40
N ALA A 198 -23.74 24.58 -12.12
CA ALA A 198 -23.83 24.68 -13.58
C ALA A 198 -23.29 23.42 -14.29
N THR A 199 -22.22 22.82 -13.77
CA THR A 199 -21.58 21.65 -14.39
C THR A 199 -22.27 20.32 -14.06
N SER A 200 -22.87 20.19 -12.87
CA SER A 200 -23.51 18.94 -12.44
C SER A 200 -24.71 18.50 -13.29
N LYS A 201 -25.44 19.44 -13.91
CA LYS A 201 -26.53 19.12 -14.85
C LYS A 201 -26.00 18.62 -16.20
N SER A 202 -24.82 19.10 -16.62
CA SER A 202 -24.14 18.66 -17.84
C SER A 202 -23.54 17.27 -17.67
N ILE A 203 -22.90 17.02 -16.52
CA ILE A 203 -22.20 15.76 -16.23
C ILE A 203 -23.15 14.55 -16.32
N LYS A 204 -24.39 14.63 -15.82
CA LYS A 204 -25.32 13.49 -15.91
C LYS A 204 -25.67 13.11 -17.34
N LYS A 205 -25.92 14.11 -18.20
CA LYS A 205 -26.18 13.89 -19.63
C LYS A 205 -24.94 13.34 -20.34
N GLU A 206 -23.78 13.90 -20.03
CA GLU A 206 -22.50 13.45 -20.58
C GLU A 206 -22.19 12.00 -20.19
N THR A 207 -22.47 11.60 -18.94
CA THR A 207 -22.28 10.21 -18.52
C THR A 207 -23.20 9.22 -19.23
N GLU A 208 -24.43 9.61 -19.57
CA GLU A 208 -25.32 8.77 -20.40
C GLU A 208 -24.80 8.65 -21.84
N LEU A 209 -24.35 9.77 -22.43
CA LEU A 209 -23.74 9.79 -23.76
C LEU A 209 -22.46 8.93 -23.86
N LEU A 210 -21.64 8.93 -22.80
CA LEU A 210 -20.44 8.08 -22.71
C LEU A 210 -20.77 6.60 -22.48
N LYS A 211 -21.92 6.27 -21.89
CA LYS A 211 -22.40 4.89 -21.80
C LYS A 211 -22.85 4.36 -23.16
N GLU A 212 -23.55 5.17 -23.93
CA GLU A 212 -24.03 4.79 -25.27
C GLU A 212 -22.88 4.74 -26.29
N ASN A 213 -21.94 5.68 -26.23
CA ASN A 213 -20.75 5.67 -27.07
C ASN A 213 -19.50 6.05 -26.25
N PRO A 214 -18.75 5.05 -25.75
CA PRO A 214 -17.59 5.29 -24.90
C PRO A 214 -16.44 6.00 -25.62
N LEU A 215 -16.41 5.95 -26.95
CA LEU A 215 -15.36 6.56 -27.78
C LEU A 215 -15.79 7.87 -28.42
N ARG A 216 -16.94 8.44 -28.02
CA ARG A 216 -17.53 9.63 -28.63
C ARG A 216 -16.63 10.87 -28.61
N ASN A 217 -15.75 10.97 -27.62
CA ASN A 217 -14.83 12.11 -27.48
C ASN A 217 -13.45 11.84 -28.12
N PHE A 218 -13.28 10.70 -28.81
CA PHE A 218 -12.03 10.34 -29.47
C PHE A 218 -12.17 10.48 -30.99
N PRO A 219 -11.22 11.16 -31.67
CA PRO A 219 -11.22 11.22 -33.12
C PRO A 219 -10.97 9.83 -33.70
N LEU A 220 -11.56 9.53 -34.86
CA LEU A 220 -11.41 8.24 -35.54
C LEU A 220 -9.95 7.89 -35.90
N SER A 221 -9.06 8.88 -35.89
CA SER A 221 -7.61 8.69 -36.04
C SER A 221 -6.94 7.98 -34.87
N SER A 222 -7.57 7.94 -33.70
CA SER A 222 -7.05 7.29 -32.49
C SER A 222 -7.42 5.81 -32.38
N LEU A 223 -8.19 5.27 -33.33
CA LEU A 223 -8.64 3.87 -33.37
C LEU A 223 -7.91 3.03 -34.43
N ARG A 224 -6.82 3.56 -34.98
CA ARG A 224 -5.94 2.88 -35.93
C ARG A 224 -4.62 2.56 -35.23
#